data_AF-B3EPQ5-F1
#
_entry.id   AF-B3EPQ5-F1
#
_cell.length_a   1.000
_cell.length_b   1.000
_cell.length_c   1.000
_cell.angle_alpha   90.00
_cell.angle_beta   90.00
_cell.angle_gamma   90.00
#
_symmetry.space_group_name_H-M   'P 1'
#
loop_
_entity.id
_entity.type
_entity.pdbx_description
1 polymer ?
#
loop_
_entity_poly.entity_id
_entity_poly.type
_entity_poly.pdbx_seq_one_letter_code
_entity_poly.pdbx_strand_id
1 'polypeptide(L)' 'MYTNRISIRLDVFYKYTHGTKWTETVRPHRTYRDLTRHIDETVETSEWGWAPFRTLGGKVSVWVEE' A
#
# COMPACT_ATOMS: atom_id res chain seq x y z
N MET A 1 -2.57 -27.39 -10.30
CA MET A 1 -2.82 -26.66 -9.03
C MET A 1 -2.38 -25.22 -9.22
N TYR A 2 -3.26 -24.37 -9.76
CA TYR A 2 -2.99 -22.93 -9.84
C TYR A 2 -3.47 -22.31 -8.54
N THR A 3 -2.55 -22.05 -7.62
CA THR A 3 -2.88 -21.19 -6.47
C THR A 3 -2.97 -19.78 -7.03
N ASN A 4 -4.18 -19.38 -7.43
CA ASN A 4 -4.54 -17.98 -7.63
C ASN A 4 -4.53 -17.30 -6.26
N ARG A 5 -3.35 -17.18 -5.66
CA ARG A 5 -3.12 -16.19 -4.62
C ARG A 5 -2.85 -14.89 -5.35
N ILE A 6 -3.93 -14.22 -5.75
CA ILE A 6 -3.89 -12.76 -5.77
C ILE A 6 -3.61 -12.40 -4.31
N SER A 7 -2.34 -12.25 -3.95
CA SER A 7 -1.94 -11.71 -2.66
C SER A 7 -2.28 -10.23 -2.70
N ILE A 8 -3.57 -9.90 -2.60
CA ILE A 8 -4.00 -8.57 -2.20
C ILE A 8 -3.52 -8.45 -0.75
N ARG A 9 -2.28 -8.01 -0.56
CA ARG A 9 -1.86 -7.47 0.74
C ARG A 9 -2.62 -6.17 0.87
N LEU A 10 -3.84 -6.29 1.38
CA LEU A 10 -4.70 -5.16 1.71
C LEU A 10 -4.11 -4.50 2.95
N ASP A 11 -3.13 -3.64 2.76
CA ASP A 11 -2.62 -2.84 3.86
C ASP A 11 -3.59 -1.67 4.06
N VAL A 12 -4.52 -1.86 5.01
CA VAL A 12 -5.51 -0.87 5.42
C VAL A 12 -4.88 0.07 6.43
N PHE A 13 -4.71 1.34 6.07
CA PHE A 13 -4.17 2.35 6.97
C PHE A 13 -5.24 3.35 7.37
N TYR A 14 -5.56 3.39 8.67
CA TYR A 14 -6.33 4.44 9.30
C TYR A 14 -5.43 5.24 10.25
N LYS A 15 -5.44 6.57 10.12
CA LYS A 15 -4.86 7.47 11.11
C LYS A 15 -5.84 8.60 11.42
N TYR A 16 -5.81 9.09 12.65
CA TYR A 16 -6.55 10.29 13.05
C TYR A 16 -6.02 11.56 12.37
N THR A 17 -4.72 11.60 12.05
CA THR A 17 -4.05 12.69 11.33
C THR A 17 -3.35 12.16 10.08
N HIS A 18 -3.01 13.05 9.15
CA HIS A 18 -2.22 12.67 7.97
C HIS A 18 -0.93 11.97 8.40
N GLY A 19 -0.56 10.89 7.71
CA GLY A 19 0.72 10.28 8.00
C GLY A 19 1.13 9.16 7.08
N THR A 20 2.40 8.80 7.23
CA THR A 20 3.06 7.75 6.49
C THR A 20 3.42 6.61 7.43
N LYS A 21 3.41 5.38 6.94
CA LYS A 21 3.92 4.21 7.63
C LYS A 21 4.72 3.36 6.65
N TRP A 22 5.93 2.99 7.05
CA TRP A 22 6.72 2.01 6.33
C TRP A 22 6.17 0.61 6.61
N THR A 23 5.93 -0.17 5.57
CA THR A 23 5.44 -1.54 5.71
C THR A 23 6.13 -2.45 4.71
N GLU A 24 6.44 -3.65 5.19
CA GLU A 24 7.00 -4.75 4.40
C GLU A 24 5.91 -5.42 3.59
N THR A 25 6.11 -5.47 2.28
CA THR A 25 5.24 -6.18 1.33
C THR A 25 5.81 -7.55 0.94
N VAL A 26 7.09 -7.79 1.24
CA VAL A 26 7.88 -8.95 0.79
C VAL A 26 7.94 -9.04 -0.75
N ARG A 27 7.71 -7.92 -1.45
CA ARG A 27 7.72 -7.81 -2.91
C ARG A 27 8.56 -6.60 -3.32
N PRO A 28 9.82 -6.78 -3.76
CA PRO A 28 10.65 -5.67 -4.21
C PRO A 28 10.24 -5.14 -5.59
N HIS A 29 10.47 -3.84 -5.83
CA HIS A 29 10.22 -3.17 -7.12
C HIS A 29 8.78 -3.33 -7.63
N ARG A 30 7.80 -3.20 -6.72
CA ARG A 30 6.37 -3.22 -7.03
C ARG A 30 5.74 -1.89 -6.75
N THR A 31 4.90 -1.45 -7.69
CA THR A 31 4.13 -0.23 -7.60
C THR A 31 2.77 -0.53 -7.02
N TYR A 32 2.35 0.29 -6.07
CA TYR A 32 1.03 0.25 -5.47
C TYR A 32 0.31 1.57 -5.71
N ARG A 33 -1.00 1.50 -5.89
CA ARG A 33 -1.91 2.66 -5.94
C ARG A 33 -2.97 2.59 -4.86
N ASP A 34 -3.42 3.74 -4.38
CA ASP A 34 -4.55 3.81 -3.46
C ASP A 34 -5.87 3.60 -4.22
N LEU A 35 -6.55 2.50 -3.93
CA LEU A 35 -7.85 2.16 -4.48
C LEU A 35 -8.95 3.13 -4.05
N THR A 36 -8.80 3.77 -2.89
CA THR A 36 -9.77 4.75 -2.38
C THR A 36 -9.65 6.11 -3.05
N ARG A 37 -8.55 6.35 -3.79
CA ARG A 37 -8.24 7.61 -4.48
C ARG A 37 -8.25 8.82 -3.54
N HIS A 38 -7.92 8.61 -2.26
CA HIS A 38 -7.64 9.73 -1.36
C HIS A 38 -6.24 10.29 -1.60
N ILE A 39 -5.35 9.47 -2.14
CA ILE A 39 -3.98 9.80 -2.51
C ILE A 39 -3.80 9.37 -3.97
N ASP A 40 -3.49 10.33 -4.84
CA ASP A 40 -3.34 10.08 -6.28
C ASP A 40 -1.94 9.57 -6.64
N GLU A 41 -0.97 9.73 -5.75
CA GLU A 41 0.40 9.25 -5.95
C GLU A 41 0.51 7.73 -5.77
N THR A 42 1.32 7.08 -6.61
CA THR A 42 1.74 5.69 -6.44
C THR A 42 2.93 5.57 -5.48
N VAL A 43 3.14 4.38 -4.92
CA VAL A 43 4.32 4.06 -4.11
C VAL A 43 5.02 2.82 -4.64
N GLU A 44 6.35 2.89 -4.77
CA GLU A 44 7.18 1.75 -5.16
C GLU A 44 7.86 1.16 -3.92
N THR A 45 7.92 -0.18 -3.86
CA THR A 45 8.68 -0.89 -2.84
C THR A 45 10.16 -0.92 -3.17
N SER A 46 10.99 -0.74 -2.15
CA SER A 46 12.45 -0.85 -2.26
C SER A 46 12.91 -2.26 -2.64
N GLU A 47 14.22 -2.42 -2.85
CA GLU A 47 14.88 -3.72 -3.07
C GLU A 47 14.63 -4.74 -1.93
N TRP A 48 14.28 -4.25 -0.74
CA TRP A 48 13.94 -5.07 0.43
C TRP A 48 12.43 -5.35 0.55
N GLY A 49 11.62 -4.87 -0.39
CA GLY A 49 10.17 -5.03 -0.38
C GLY A 49 9.44 -4.08 0.58
N TRP A 50 10.05 -2.97 0.98
CA TRP A 50 9.43 -1.99 1.90
C TRP A 50 8.98 -0.74 1.17
N ALA A 51 7.82 -0.19 1.53
CA ALA A 51 7.29 1.05 0.96
C ALA A 51 6.69 1.98 2.04
N PRO A 52 6.78 3.32 1.86
CA PRO A 52 6.15 4.31 2.72
C PRO A 52 4.69 4.58 2.32
N PHE A 53 3.75 3.79 2.84
CA PHE A 53 2.33 3.98 2.56
C PHE A 53 1.75 5.18 3.32
N ARG A 54 1.00 6.03 2.62
CA ARG A 54 0.38 7.24 3.15
C ARG A 54 -1.11 7.00 3.43
N THR A 55 -1.66 7.77 4.36
CA THR A 55 -3.12 7.89 4.57
C THR A 55 -3.47 9.30 5.06
N LEU A 56 -4.63 9.80 4.63
CA LEU A 56 -5.16 11.08 5.11
C LEU A 56 -5.79 10.91 6.51
N GLY A 57 -5.81 11.98 7.29
CA GLY A 57 -6.43 11.97 8.63
C GLY A 57 -7.94 11.70 8.57
N GLY A 58 -8.43 10.80 9.43
CA GLY A 58 -9.84 10.40 9.47
C GLY A 58 -10.28 9.60 8.24
N LYS A 59 -9.35 9.14 7.41
CA LYS A 59 -9.62 8.34 6.21
C LYS A 59 -8.95 6.98 6.31
N VAL A 60 -9.48 6.07 5.51
CA VAL A 60 -8.86 4.78 5.21
C VAL A 60 -8.28 4.87 3.81
N SER A 61 -7.05 4.42 3.65
CA SER A 61 -6.43 4.20 2.33
C SER A 61 -6.19 2.71 2.14
N VAL A 62 -6.42 2.23 0.92
CA VAL A 62 -6.32 0.82 0.55
C VAL A 62 -5.34 0.71 -0.62
N TRP A 63 -4.16 0.17 -0.36
CA TRP A 63 -3.13 0.07 -1.37
C TRP A 63 -3.19 -1.28 -2.09
N VAL A 64 -3.21 -1.25 -3.41
CA VAL A 64 -3.21 -2.43 -4.28
C VAL A 64 -2.06 -2.35 -5.26
N GLU A 65 -1.40 -3.49 -5.49
CA GLU A 65 -0.35 -3.62 -6.51
C GLU A 65 -0.99 -3.37 -7.89
N GLU A 66 -0.30 -2.60 -8.73
CA GLU A 66 -0.67 -2.40 -10.14
C GLU A 66 -0.36 -3.62 -11.02
#